data_AF-A0A8H2VLR4-F1
#
_entry.id   AF-A0A8H2VLR4-F1
#
_cell.length_a   1.000
_cell.length_b   1.000
_cell.length_c   1.000
_cell.angle_alpha   90.00
_cell.angle_beta   90.00
_cell.angle_gamma   90.00
#
_symmetry.space_group_name_H-M   'P 1'
#
loop_
_entity.id
_entity.type
_entity.pdbx_description
1 polymer ?
#
loop_
_entity_poly.entity_id
_entity_poly.type
_entity_poly.pdbx_seq_one_letter_code
_entity_poly.pdbx_strand_id
1 'polypeptide(L)'
;MEALITQTKQLAENANETTRQQLIEQLRELIYSLETEDDTMQRLLYRQLEIVMIRVGEDLGLFELPSSSANPLIIEELSQETGAAPVLLGRILRYLASMKLINKTGKYQYTSTKITRTLAVSGNKAGIYHQFEDEDCGDRRSDYRARIA
;
A
#
# COMPACT_ATOMS: atom_id res chain seq x y z
N MET A 1 3.37 -0.03 -26.24
CA MET A 1 3.18 0.09 -24.78
C MET A 1 3.52 1.47 -24.26
N GLU A 2 4.74 1.98 -24.44
CA GLU A 2 5.13 3.31 -23.93
C GLU A 2 4.26 4.46 -24.48
N ALA A 3 3.91 4.42 -25.77
CA ALA A 3 3.02 5.41 -26.37
C ALA A 3 1.64 5.50 -25.70
N LEU A 4 1.06 4.35 -25.31
CA LEU A 4 -0.23 4.30 -24.63
C LEU A 4 -0.13 4.91 -23.23
N ILE A 5 0.92 4.58 -22.47
CA ILE A 5 1.18 5.18 -21.16
C ILE A 5 1.36 6.70 -21.26
N THR A 6 2.09 7.18 -22.27
CA THR A 6 2.27 8.62 -22.50
C THR A 6 0.95 9.32 -22.78
N GLN A 7 0.09 8.75 -23.64
CA GLN A 7 -1.23 9.32 -23.93
C GLN A 7 -2.14 9.33 -22.70
N THR A 8 -2.15 8.25 -21.90
CA THR A 8 -2.92 8.21 -20.64
C THR A 8 -2.45 9.27 -19.66
N LYS A 9 -1.14 9.51 -19.54
CA LYS A 9 -0.58 10.58 -18.69
C LYS A 9 -1.03 11.97 -19.15
N GLN A 10 -0.96 12.25 -20.46
CA GLN A 10 -1.39 13.53 -21.03
C GLN A 10 -2.89 13.79 -20.81
N LEU A 11 -3.73 12.75 -20.91
CA LEU A 11 -5.15 12.83 -20.60
C LEU A 11 -5.38 13.13 -19.11
N ALA A 12 -4.62 12.48 -18.22
CA ALA A 12 -4.73 12.68 -16.78
C ALA A 12 -4.27 14.07 -16.33
N GLU A 13 -3.26 14.67 -16.98
CA GLU A 13 -2.74 16.01 -16.65
C GLU A 13 -3.79 17.13 -16.83
N ASN A 14 -4.67 16.98 -17.82
CA ASN A 14 -5.68 17.98 -18.17
C ASN A 14 -7.10 17.61 -17.68
N ALA A 15 -7.25 16.49 -16.96
CA ALA A 15 -8.54 15.99 -16.53
C ALA A 15 -9.08 16.78 -15.33
N ASN A 16 -10.35 17.16 -15.39
CA ASN A 16 -11.11 17.54 -14.19
C ASN A 16 -11.43 16.29 -13.35
N GLU A 17 -12.01 16.48 -12.16
CA GLU A 17 -12.29 15.37 -11.24
C GLU A 17 -13.17 14.28 -11.85
N THR A 18 -14.24 14.65 -12.56
CA THR A 18 -15.14 13.69 -13.21
C THR A 18 -14.41 12.86 -14.26
N THR A 19 -13.66 13.52 -15.15
CA THR A 19 -12.88 12.84 -16.19
C THR A 19 -11.79 11.95 -15.58
N ARG A 20 -11.15 12.40 -14.48
CA ARG A 20 -10.15 11.62 -13.77
C ARG A 20 -10.73 10.34 -13.18
N GLN A 21 -11.92 10.41 -12.57
CA GLN A 21 -12.60 9.23 -12.02
C GLN A 21 -13.02 8.25 -13.12
N GLN A 22 -13.57 8.75 -14.23
CA GLN A 22 -13.92 7.93 -15.40
C GLN A 22 -12.70 7.23 -15.98
N LEU A 23 -11.56 7.93 -16.07
CA LEU A 23 -10.30 7.36 -16.55
C LEU A 23 -9.80 6.24 -15.61
N ILE A 24 -9.86 6.44 -14.29
CA ILE A 24 -9.49 5.41 -13.32
C ILE A 24 -10.36 4.18 -13.47
N GLU A 25 -11.67 4.36 -13.63
CA GLU A 25 -12.59 3.23 -13.75
C GLU A 25 -12.32 2.42 -15.02
N GLN A 26 -12.18 3.07 -16.17
CA GLN A 26 -11.84 2.39 -17.43
C GLN A 26 -10.48 1.66 -17.36
N LEU A 27 -9.49 2.23 -16.67
CA LEU A 27 -8.20 1.57 -16.48
C LEU A 27 -8.33 0.33 -15.57
N ARG A 28 -9.21 0.36 -14.56
CA ARG A 28 -9.48 -0.82 -13.72
C ARG A 28 -10.21 -1.91 -14.50
N GLU A 29 -11.22 -1.55 -15.27
CA GLU A 29 -11.92 -2.51 -16.16
C GLU A 29 -10.94 -3.14 -17.15
N LEU A 30 -10.05 -2.34 -17.74
CA LEU A 30 -8.99 -2.85 -18.62
C LEU A 30 -8.07 -3.84 -17.88
N ILE A 31 -7.62 -3.50 -16.67
CA ILE A 31 -6.82 -4.41 -15.84
C ILE A 31 -7.56 -5.74 -15.64
N TYR A 32 -8.84 -5.71 -15.22
CA TYR A 32 -9.62 -6.92 -14.98
C TYR A 32 -9.81 -7.76 -16.25
N SER A 33 -9.96 -7.13 -17.42
CA SER A 33 -10.07 -7.86 -18.70
C SER A 33 -8.77 -8.53 -19.17
N LEU A 34 -7.61 -8.07 -18.65
CA LEU A 34 -6.29 -8.58 -19.01
C LEU A 34 -5.79 -9.64 -18.02
N GLU A 35 -6.39 -9.74 -16.84
CA GLU A 35 -6.02 -10.72 -15.82
C GLU A 35 -6.33 -12.15 -16.28
N THR A 36 -5.39 -13.07 -16.00
CA THR A 36 -5.67 -14.50 -16.04
C THR A 36 -6.45 -14.94 -14.80
N GLU A 37 -6.92 -16.19 -14.77
CA GLU A 37 -7.54 -16.77 -13.58
C GLU A 37 -6.59 -16.71 -12.36
N ASP A 38 -5.32 -17.03 -12.58
CA ASP A 38 -4.28 -16.98 -11.54
C ASP A 38 -4.02 -15.54 -11.06
N ASP A 39 -3.94 -14.57 -11.97
CA ASP A 39 -3.76 -13.15 -11.61
C ASP A 39 -4.94 -12.63 -10.78
N THR A 40 -6.16 -13.02 -11.17
CA THR A 40 -7.38 -12.66 -10.46
C THR A 40 -7.37 -13.22 -9.04
N MET A 41 -7.05 -14.50 -8.88
CA MET A 41 -6.98 -15.16 -7.58
C MET A 41 -5.88 -14.54 -6.71
N GLN A 42 -4.69 -14.30 -7.28
CA GLN A 42 -3.60 -13.64 -6.59
C GLN A 42 -4.02 -12.25 -6.10
N ARG A 43 -4.64 -11.43 -6.96
CA ARG A 43 -5.14 -10.11 -6.58
C ARG A 43 -6.15 -10.19 -5.43
N LEU A 44 -7.09 -11.13 -5.48
CA LEU A 44 -8.14 -11.26 -4.45
C LEU A 44 -7.58 -11.75 -3.12
N LEU A 45 -6.70 -12.76 -3.13
CA LEU A 45 -6.12 -13.36 -1.93
C LEU A 45 -5.20 -12.40 -1.18
N TYR A 46 -4.44 -11.56 -1.88
CA TYR A 46 -3.46 -10.66 -1.25
C TYR A 46 -4.00 -9.26 -0.93
N ARG A 47 -5.26 -8.93 -1.22
CA ARG A 47 -5.83 -7.60 -0.87
C ARG A 47 -5.76 -7.31 0.62
N GLN A 48 -6.12 -8.28 1.46
CA GLN A 48 -6.08 -8.12 2.92
C GLN A 48 -4.64 -7.99 3.44
N LEU A 49 -3.67 -8.62 2.77
CA LEU A 49 -2.27 -8.51 3.18
C LEU A 49 -1.75 -7.08 3.01
N GLU A 50 -2.27 -6.32 2.04
CA GLU A 50 -1.89 -4.92 1.85
C GLU A 50 -2.24 -4.05 3.06
N ILE A 51 -3.47 -4.14 3.59
CA ILE A 51 -3.87 -3.36 4.77
C ILE A 51 -3.10 -3.76 6.02
N VAL A 52 -2.86 -5.07 6.22
CA VAL A 52 -2.07 -5.60 7.34
C VAL A 52 -0.64 -5.04 7.30
N MET A 53 -0.02 -5.06 6.13
CA MET A 53 1.35 -4.60 5.96
C MET A 53 1.49 -3.08 6.04
N ILE A 54 0.46 -2.33 5.64
CA ILE A 54 0.38 -0.89 5.90
C ILE A 54 0.28 -0.64 7.41
N ARG A 55 -0.58 -1.36 8.14
CA ARG A 55 -0.67 -1.22 9.61
C ARG A 55 0.67 -1.49 10.30
N VAL A 56 1.35 -2.58 9.94
CA VAL A 56 2.71 -2.87 10.44
C VAL A 56 3.69 -1.75 10.09
N GLY A 57 3.61 -1.19 8.89
CA GLY A 57 4.44 -0.06 8.47
C GLY A 57 4.17 1.21 9.29
N GLU A 58 2.91 1.50 9.62
CA GLU A 58 2.51 2.62 10.48
C GLU A 58 2.97 2.43 11.93
N ASP A 59 2.84 1.23 12.48
CA ASP A 59 3.30 0.90 13.84
C ASP A 59 4.83 0.98 13.96
N LEU A 60 5.55 0.68 12.87
CA LEU A 60 7.00 0.86 12.77
C LEU A 60 7.41 2.29 12.37
N GLY A 61 6.46 3.21 12.15
CA GLY A 61 6.74 4.59 11.74
C GLY A 61 7.33 4.75 10.33
N LEU A 62 7.28 3.71 9.48
CA LEU A 62 7.97 3.66 8.19
C LEU A 62 7.46 4.67 7.16
N PHE A 63 6.27 5.24 7.34
CA PHE A 63 5.70 6.23 6.42
C PHE A 63 5.98 7.68 6.83
N GLU A 64 6.35 7.92 8.08
CA GLU A 64 6.69 9.26 8.62
C GLU A 64 8.18 9.61 8.42
N LEU A 65 9.06 8.60 8.54
CA LEU A 65 10.51 8.71 8.30
C LEU A 65 10.89 9.22 6.89
N PRO A 66 10.25 8.76 5.79
CA PRO A 66 10.63 9.11 4.42
C PRO A 66 10.12 10.49 3.97
N SER A 67 9.23 11.12 4.73
CA SER A 67 8.81 12.52 4.47
C SER A 67 9.80 13.55 4.99
N SER A 68 10.69 13.15 5.91
CA SER A 68 11.58 14.06 6.62
C SER A 68 13.00 14.10 6.05
N SER A 69 13.41 13.11 5.24
CA SER A 69 14.75 13.06 4.64
C SER A 69 14.69 12.92 3.11
N ALA A 70 15.52 13.69 2.40
CA ALA A 70 15.69 13.58 0.95
C ALA A 70 16.54 12.36 0.53
N ASN A 71 17.02 11.59 1.51
CA ASN A 71 17.96 10.49 1.32
C ASN A 71 17.22 9.15 1.25
N PRO A 72 17.73 8.16 0.50
CA PRO A 72 17.18 6.81 0.50
C PRO A 72 17.24 6.21 1.89
N LEU A 73 16.17 5.52 2.30
CA LEU A 73 16.12 4.77 3.55
C LEU A 73 17.02 3.55 3.45
N ILE A 74 17.94 3.42 4.39
CA ILE A 74 18.87 2.30 4.51
C ILE A 74 18.36 1.36 5.61
N ILE A 75 18.37 0.04 5.37
CA ILE A 75 17.80 -0.95 6.32
C ILE A 75 18.47 -0.88 7.68
N GLU A 76 19.79 -0.67 7.71
CA GLU A 76 20.58 -0.56 8.93
C GLU A 76 20.15 0.63 9.79
N GLU A 77 19.88 1.78 9.16
CA GLU A 77 19.39 3.00 9.84
C GLU A 77 17.96 2.78 10.37
N LEU A 78 17.08 2.25 9.52
CA LEU A 78 15.70 1.91 9.92
C LEU A 78 15.67 0.90 11.08
N SER A 79 16.62 -0.04 11.12
CA SER A 79 16.72 -1.01 12.22
C SER A 79 17.06 -0.33 13.54
N GLN A 80 17.93 0.68 13.52
CA GLN A 80 18.27 1.47 14.71
C GLN A 80 17.10 2.33 15.18
N GLU A 81 16.38 2.97 14.25
CA GLU A 81 15.26 3.85 14.57
C GLU A 81 14.02 3.09 15.06
N THR A 82 13.70 1.97 14.41
CA THR A 82 12.47 1.20 14.72
C THR A 82 12.70 0.11 15.78
N GLY A 83 13.96 -0.25 16.06
CA GLY A 83 14.30 -1.39 16.90
C GLY A 83 14.00 -2.76 16.28
N ALA A 84 13.46 -2.81 15.06
CA ALA A 84 13.13 -4.06 14.37
C ALA A 84 14.38 -4.71 13.77
N ALA A 85 14.39 -6.05 13.74
CA ALA A 85 15.50 -6.81 13.17
C ALA A 85 15.68 -6.49 11.66
N PRO A 86 16.93 -6.31 11.16
CA PRO A 86 17.18 -5.94 9.75
C PRO A 86 16.56 -6.91 8.74
N VAL A 87 16.55 -8.21 9.06
CA VAL A 87 15.96 -9.26 8.21
C VAL A 87 14.45 -9.10 8.10
N LEU A 88 13.78 -8.75 9.20
CA LEU A 88 12.33 -8.50 9.23
C LEU A 88 12.00 -7.24 8.42
N LEU A 89 12.70 -6.13 8.66
CA LEU A 89 12.54 -4.89 7.90
C LEU A 89 12.77 -5.12 6.41
N GLY A 90 13.79 -5.88 6.03
CA GLY A 90 14.05 -6.24 4.64
C GLY A 90 12.93 -7.05 3.99
N ARG A 91 12.16 -7.83 4.74
CA ARG A 91 10.95 -8.52 4.22
C ARG A 91 9.79 -7.54 4.07
N ILE A 92 9.55 -6.71 5.08
CA ILE A 92 8.48 -5.69 5.08
C ILE A 92 8.67 -4.71 3.92
N LEU A 93 9.85 -4.10 3.80
CA LEU A 93 10.14 -3.10 2.77
C LEU A 93 10.10 -3.69 1.36
N ARG A 94 10.51 -4.96 1.17
CA ARG A 94 10.37 -5.64 -0.12
C ARG A 94 8.91 -5.80 -0.52
N TYR A 95 8.05 -6.16 0.43
CA TYR A 95 6.60 -6.26 0.18
C TYR A 95 5.99 -4.89 -0.11
N LEU A 96 6.27 -3.88 0.70
CA LEU A 96 5.78 -2.51 0.47
C LEU A 96 6.23 -1.98 -0.91
N ALA A 97 7.44 -2.34 -1.35
CA ALA A 97 7.94 -1.98 -2.67
C ALA A 97 7.27 -2.75 -3.82
N SER A 98 6.93 -4.04 -3.64
CA SER A 98 6.19 -4.80 -4.66
C SER A 98 4.79 -4.25 -4.89
N MET A 99 4.15 -3.77 -3.81
CA MET A 99 2.83 -3.12 -3.85
C MET A 99 2.90 -1.64 -4.27
N LYS A 100 4.07 -1.13 -4.67
CA LYS A 100 4.29 0.28 -5.07
C LYS A 100 3.97 1.32 -3.99
N LEU A 101 3.87 0.89 -2.73
CA LEU A 101 3.65 1.78 -1.58
C LEU A 101 4.92 2.58 -1.27
N ILE A 102 6.09 1.98 -1.46
CA ILE A 102 7.41 2.64 -1.45
C ILE A 102 8.16 2.29 -2.74
N ASN A 103 9.19 3.07 -3.08
CA ASN A 103 10.05 2.78 -4.22
C ASN A 103 11.33 2.10 -3.76
N LYS A 104 11.83 1.12 -4.52
CA LYS A 104 13.14 0.52 -4.31
C LYS A 104 14.12 1.11 -5.32
N THR A 105 15.13 1.84 -4.86
CA THR A 105 16.13 2.54 -5.71
C THR A 105 17.45 1.78 -5.80
N GLY A 106 17.71 0.84 -4.89
CA GLY A 106 18.96 0.09 -4.86
C GLY A 106 18.88 -1.17 -4.00
N LYS A 107 20.03 -1.82 -3.80
CA LYS A 107 20.14 -2.93 -2.86
C LYS A 107 19.96 -2.37 -1.44
N TYR A 108 18.83 -2.69 -0.82
CA TYR A 108 18.44 -2.21 0.52
C TYR A 108 18.19 -0.70 0.64
N GLN A 109 17.91 -0.03 -0.48
CA GLN A 109 17.60 1.40 -0.51
C GLN A 109 16.17 1.64 -1.00
N TYR A 110 15.43 2.47 -0.27
CA TYR A 110 14.03 2.76 -0.55
C TYR A 110 13.72 4.26 -0.48
N THR A 111 12.74 4.73 -1.27
CA THR A 111 12.31 6.13 -1.29
C THR A 111 10.78 6.26 -1.25
N SER A 112 10.30 7.44 -0.87
CA SER A 112 8.87 7.72 -0.77
C SER A 112 8.18 7.79 -2.14
N THR A 113 6.93 7.34 -2.17
CA THR A 113 5.99 7.50 -3.29
C THR A 113 4.93 8.53 -2.93
N LYS A 114 4.03 8.84 -3.87
CA LYS A 114 2.80 9.59 -3.56
C LYS A 114 1.98 8.88 -2.48
N ILE A 115 1.92 7.55 -2.50
CA ILE A 115 1.16 6.75 -1.54
C ILE A 115 1.79 6.82 -0.15
N THR A 116 3.12 6.72 -0.04
CA THR A 116 3.83 6.91 1.24
C THR A 116 3.42 8.21 1.91
N ARG A 117 3.39 9.32 1.16
CA ARG A 117 2.98 10.63 1.69
C ARG A 117 1.50 10.69 2.05
N THR A 118 0.64 9.97 1.34
CA THR A 118 -0.78 9.84 1.69
C THR A 118 -0.95 9.09 3.02
N LEU A 119 -0.19 8.02 3.25
CA LEU A 119 -0.24 7.22 4.48
C LEU A 119 0.26 8.01 5.70
N ALA A 120 1.30 8.83 5.53
CA ALA A 120 1.83 9.71 6.58
C ALA A 120 0.84 10.79 7.11
N VAL A 121 -0.29 11.01 6.43
CA VAL A 121 -1.31 11.97 6.90
C VAL A 121 -2.09 11.35 8.07
N SER A 122 -2.10 12.02 9.22
CA SER A 122 -2.71 11.53 10.46
C SER A 122 -4.16 11.05 10.32
N GLY A 123 -4.99 11.75 9.53
CA GLY A 123 -6.36 11.33 9.25
C GLY A 123 -6.46 10.02 8.46
N ASN A 124 -5.54 9.79 7.52
CA ASN A 124 -5.49 8.56 6.74
C ASN A 124 -4.96 7.40 7.59
N LYS A 125 -3.93 7.65 8.41
CA LYS A 125 -3.44 6.71 9.43
C LYS A 125 -4.59 6.24 10.32
N ALA A 126 -5.38 7.15 10.88
CA ALA A 126 -6.55 6.80 11.69
C ALA A 126 -7.55 5.91 10.93
N GLY A 127 -7.78 6.18 9.64
CA GLY A 127 -8.63 5.34 8.78
C GLY A 127 -8.09 3.91 8.60
N ILE A 128 -6.78 3.75 8.45
CA ILE A 128 -6.13 2.43 8.38
C ILE A 128 -6.30 1.66 9.70
N TYR A 129 -6.10 2.33 10.83
CA TYR A 129 -6.24 1.71 12.16
C TYR A 129 -7.66 1.25 12.39
N HIS A 130 -8.64 2.10 12.08
CA HIS A 130 -10.06 1.77 12.17
C HIS A 130 -10.41 0.56 11.29
N GLN A 131 -10.01 0.55 10.01
CA GLN A 131 -10.31 -0.57 9.12
C GLN A 131 -9.72 -1.89 9.64
N PHE A 132 -8.47 -1.88 10.11
CA PHE A 132 -7.79 -3.06 10.62
C PHE A 132 -8.43 -3.58 11.92
N GLU A 133 -8.81 -2.68 12.83
CA GLU A 133 -9.39 -3.03 14.14
C GLU A 133 -10.87 -3.42 14.04
N ASP A 134 -11.63 -2.81 13.13
CA ASP A 134 -13.05 -3.11 12.94
C ASP A 134 -13.28 -4.44 12.21
N GLU A 135 -12.34 -4.87 11.33
CA GLU A 135 -12.38 -6.21 10.75
C GLU A 135 -12.33 -7.31 11.85
N ASP A 136 -11.62 -7.05 12.95
CA ASP A 136 -11.57 -7.91 14.14
C ASP A 136 -12.91 -7.94 14.91
N CYS A 137 -13.70 -6.86 14.83
CA CYS A 137 -15.08 -6.83 15.34
C CYS A 137 -16.06 -7.68 14.49
N GLY A 138 -15.76 -7.87 13.21
CA GLY A 138 -16.47 -8.81 12.34
C GLY A 138 -16.30 -10.26 12.80
N ASP A 139 -15.09 -10.62 13.23
CA ASP A 139 -14.77 -11.97 13.73
C ASP A 139 -15.44 -12.24 15.08
N ARG A 140 -15.47 -11.26 15.99
CA ARG A 140 -16.22 -11.37 17.26
C ARG A 140 -17.74 -11.53 17.11
N ARG A 141 -18.34 -11.13 15.98
CA ARG A 141 -19.77 -11.41 15.69
C ARG A 141 -19.99 -12.88 15.33
N SER A 142 -19.02 -13.55 14.73
CA SER A 142 -19.11 -14.99 14.44
C SER A 142 -19.04 -15.80 15.74
N ASP A 143 -18.16 -15.39 16.66
CA ASP A 143 -17.98 -15.99 17.98
C ASP A 143 -19.19 -15.77 18.90
N TYR A 144 -19.85 -14.61 18.83
CA TYR A 144 -21.09 -14.35 19.57
C TYR A 144 -22.26 -15.22 19.06
N ARG A 145 -22.33 -15.49 17.74
CA ARG A 145 -23.35 -16.39 17.17
C ARG A 145 -23.09 -17.86 17.51
N ALA A 146 -21.83 -18.27 17.63
CA ALA A 146 -21.45 -19.62 18.05
C ALA A 146 -21.68 -19.89 19.55
N ARG A 147 -21.81 -18.85 20.38
CA ARG A 147 -22.06 -18.96 21.83
C ARG A 147 -23.55 -18.97 22.23
N ILE A 148 -24.46 -18.73 21.29
CA ILE A 148 -25.91 -18.64 21.53
C ILE A 148 -26.68 -19.71 20.73
N ALA A 149 -25.96 -20.58 20.02
CA ALA A 149 -26.47 -21.82 19.45
C ALA A 149 -26.01 -23.01 20.30
#